data_AF-A0A1V6GVY1-F1
#
_entry.id   AF-A0A1V6GVY1-F1
#
_cell.length_a   1.000
_cell.length_b   1.000
_cell.length_c   1.000
_cell.angle_alpha   90.00
_cell.angle_beta   90.00
_cell.angle_gamma   90.00
#
_symmetry.space_group_name_H-M   'P 1'
#
loop_
_entity.id
_entity.type
_entity.pdbx_description
1 polymer ?
#
loop_
_entity_poly.entity_id
_entity_poly.type
_entity_poly.pdbx_seq_one_letter_code
_entity_poly.pdbx_strand_id
1 'polypeptide(L)'
;MTVNTYSLTFLTPCFCAGAMQGVAEIRPSAIRGQLRWWFRALGGDRRAERDIFGGIARKEEDIRSSAVIIRTSDIKLGPTWQPPRVNPNSNSSYVWFFASKSADGVRWKSEAVIPPGTTFTLQIARRREFVSPLFDYALACFLSLGGIGLRVTRGLGAFHCAERPFDLQTMRPVLNAADFAIEDCGMTGSLNATVDRIGSLVKGTRKQKGWTNDLKHGDETPSPMGTSLKRQTSAIYFRPVEAGGSLRLIVFEAPHDRVLGSESRRLTKTVGQVPSQLVEAPRV
;
A
#
# COMPACT_ATOMS: atom_id res chain seq x y z
N MET A 1 22.87 -14.56 14.16
CA MET A 1 21.52 -14.41 13.57
C MET A 1 20.73 -13.49 14.47
N THR A 2 20.33 -12.32 13.97
CA THR A 2 19.55 -11.33 14.74
C THR A 2 18.10 -11.43 14.33
N VAL A 3 17.18 -11.39 15.30
CA VAL A 3 15.73 -11.45 15.06
C VAL A 3 15.10 -10.21 15.68
N ASN A 4 14.31 -9.49 14.89
CA ASN A 4 13.48 -8.39 15.35
C ASN A 4 12.02 -8.81 15.24
N THR A 5 11.25 -8.48 16.27
CA THR A 5 9.83 -8.81 16.40
C THR A 5 9.03 -7.51 16.46
N TYR A 6 7.92 -7.49 15.73
CA TYR A 6 7.02 -6.34 15.62
C TYR A 6 5.58 -6.78 15.85
N SER A 7 4.82 -5.92 16.52
CA SER A 7 3.41 -6.11 16.84
C SER A 7 2.57 -5.23 15.94
N LEU A 8 1.78 -5.85 15.06
CA LEU A 8 1.03 -5.13 14.03
C LEU A 8 -0.48 -5.29 14.24
N THR A 9 -1.21 -4.21 13.99
CA THR A 9 -2.67 -4.16 14.04
C THR A 9 -3.21 -3.59 12.74
N PHE A 10 -4.11 -4.29 12.05
CA PHE A 10 -4.76 -3.74 10.86
C PHE A 10 -5.68 -2.58 11.22
N LEU A 11 -5.48 -1.43 10.59
CA LEU A 11 -6.31 -0.23 10.72
C LEU A 11 -7.48 -0.27 9.73
N THR A 12 -7.26 -0.89 8.57
CA THR A 12 -8.24 -1.04 7.49
C THR A 12 -8.32 -2.51 7.08
N PRO A 13 -9.45 -2.96 6.49
CA PRO A 13 -9.60 -4.37 6.13
C PRO A 13 -8.54 -4.80 5.11
N CYS A 14 -7.90 -5.96 5.32
CA CYS A 14 -6.93 -6.54 4.38
C CYS A 14 -7.57 -7.67 3.59
N PHE A 15 -7.51 -7.54 2.27
CA PHE A 15 -7.99 -8.54 1.32
C PHE A 15 -6.75 -9.20 0.71
N CYS A 16 -6.31 -10.27 1.33
CA CYS A 16 -5.00 -10.86 1.10
C CYS A 16 -5.20 -12.34 0.74
N ALA A 17 -5.17 -12.70 -0.54
CA ALA A 17 -5.50 -14.06 -0.99
C ALA A 17 -4.31 -15.04 -0.83
N GLY A 18 -4.62 -16.24 -0.31
CA GLY A 18 -3.65 -17.31 -0.10
C GLY A 18 -3.66 -18.41 -1.16
N ALA A 19 -3.28 -19.61 -0.76
CA ALA A 19 -3.38 -20.80 -1.61
C ALA A 19 -4.84 -21.10 -1.98
N MET A 20 -5.76 -20.90 -1.03
CA MET A 20 -7.20 -20.96 -1.26
C MET A 20 -7.70 -19.57 -1.69
N GLN A 21 -8.05 -19.44 -2.97
CA GLN A 21 -8.65 -18.24 -3.51
C GLN A 21 -10.03 -18.04 -2.86
N GLY A 22 -10.14 -17.10 -1.91
CA GLY A 22 -11.38 -16.81 -1.17
C GLY A 22 -11.24 -16.84 0.35
N VAL A 23 -10.09 -17.28 0.89
CA VAL A 23 -9.77 -17.16 2.32
C VAL A 23 -8.59 -16.22 2.48
N ALA A 24 -8.74 -15.22 3.34
CA ALA A 24 -7.71 -14.25 3.62
C ALA A 24 -6.61 -14.83 4.51
N GLU A 25 -5.37 -14.59 4.14
CA GLU A 25 -4.19 -15.13 4.82
C GLU A 25 -3.07 -14.07 4.87
N ILE A 26 -2.47 -13.87 6.06
CA ILE A 26 -1.30 -13.00 6.23
C ILE A 26 -0.04 -13.77 5.81
N ARG A 27 0.34 -13.64 4.55
CA ARG A 27 1.47 -14.41 3.99
C ARG A 27 2.81 -13.69 4.14
N PRO A 28 3.86 -14.37 4.63
CA PRO A 28 5.22 -13.83 4.62
C PRO A 28 5.72 -13.41 3.23
N SER A 29 5.23 -14.06 2.16
CA SER A 29 5.56 -13.71 0.77
C SER A 29 5.00 -12.35 0.36
N ALA A 30 3.79 -11.98 0.82
CA ALA A 30 3.19 -10.68 0.55
C ALA A 30 3.99 -9.56 1.25
N ILE A 31 4.38 -9.79 2.51
CA ILE A 31 5.23 -8.87 3.28
C ILE A 31 6.61 -8.73 2.61
N ARG A 32 7.22 -9.84 2.18
CA ARG A 32 8.48 -9.81 1.40
C ARG A 32 8.33 -8.96 0.14
N GLY A 33 7.22 -9.10 -0.58
CA GLY A 33 6.93 -8.31 -1.77
C GLY A 33 6.87 -6.80 -1.49
N GLN A 34 6.24 -6.40 -0.38
CA GLN A 34 6.18 -5.00 0.03
C GLN A 34 7.55 -4.46 0.46
N LEU A 35 8.35 -5.23 1.19
CA LEU A 35 9.71 -4.82 1.55
C LEU A 35 10.60 -4.65 0.30
N ARG A 36 10.50 -5.56 -0.68
CA ARG A 36 11.18 -5.41 -1.99
C ARG A 36 10.70 -4.18 -2.74
N TRP A 37 9.40 -3.87 -2.68
CA TRP A 37 8.86 -2.67 -3.30
C TRP A 37 9.43 -1.40 -2.67
N TRP A 38 9.41 -1.29 -1.34
CA TRP A 38 9.99 -0.15 -0.61
C TRP A 38 11.50 -0.02 -0.89
N PHE A 39 12.24 -1.12 -0.85
CA PHE A 39 13.67 -1.14 -1.15
C PHE A 39 13.97 -0.56 -2.54
N ARG A 40 13.27 -1.02 -3.58
CA ARG A 40 13.41 -0.48 -4.95
C ARG A 40 12.98 0.98 -5.06
N ALA A 41 11.84 1.33 -4.46
CA ALA A 41 11.31 2.68 -4.54
C ALA A 41 12.23 3.70 -3.85
N LEU A 42 12.94 3.30 -2.79
CA LEU A 42 13.95 4.10 -2.11
C LEU A 42 15.31 4.17 -2.85
N GLY A 43 15.46 3.50 -4.01
CA GLY A 43 16.66 3.56 -4.85
C GLY A 43 17.49 2.28 -4.89
N GLY A 44 16.96 1.17 -4.38
CA GLY A 44 17.67 -0.12 -4.36
C GLY A 44 17.78 -0.73 -5.73
N ASP A 45 19.00 -1.11 -6.12
CA ASP A 45 19.25 -1.78 -7.38
C ASP A 45 18.95 -3.29 -7.33
N ARG A 46 18.90 -3.91 -8.51
CA ARG A 46 18.57 -5.33 -8.68
C ARG A 46 19.59 -6.27 -8.02
N ARG A 47 20.86 -5.89 -7.97
CA ARG A 47 21.93 -6.73 -7.40
C ARG A 47 21.83 -6.72 -5.89
N ALA A 48 21.73 -5.55 -5.26
CA ALA A 48 21.56 -5.40 -3.83
C ALA A 48 20.25 -6.03 -3.33
N GLU A 49 19.15 -5.87 -4.09
CA GLU A 49 17.88 -6.54 -3.79
C GLU A 49 18.04 -8.06 -3.77
N ARG A 50 18.77 -8.63 -4.74
CA ARG A 50 19.03 -10.06 -4.83
C ARG A 50 19.92 -10.56 -3.68
N ASP A 51 20.92 -9.80 -3.28
CA ASP A 51 21.82 -10.18 -2.18
C ASP A 51 21.06 -10.27 -0.84
N ILE A 52 20.06 -9.39 -0.64
CA ILE A 52 19.25 -9.33 0.58
C ILE A 52 18.07 -10.31 0.54
N PHE A 53 17.24 -10.23 -0.50
CA PHE A 53 15.96 -10.96 -0.59
C PHE A 53 16.06 -12.29 -1.33
N GLY A 54 17.21 -12.58 -1.93
CA GLY A 54 17.44 -13.74 -2.78
C GLY A 54 16.87 -13.58 -4.19
N GLY A 55 17.24 -14.49 -5.07
CA GLY A 55 16.75 -14.52 -6.44
C GLY A 55 17.31 -15.68 -7.24
N ILE A 56 16.57 -16.02 -8.30
CA ILE A 56 17.00 -16.98 -9.32
C ILE A 56 17.61 -16.19 -10.47
N ALA A 57 18.72 -16.68 -11.02
CA ALA A 57 19.41 -16.10 -12.16
C ALA A 57 19.75 -17.17 -13.18
N ARG A 58 20.06 -16.76 -14.42
CA ARG A 58 20.43 -17.69 -15.50
C ARG A 58 21.79 -18.36 -15.24
N LYS A 59 22.72 -17.64 -14.60
CA LYS A 59 24.01 -18.17 -14.19
C LYS A 59 23.92 -18.67 -12.75
N GLU A 60 24.47 -19.84 -12.49
CA GLU A 60 24.43 -20.47 -11.17
C GLU A 60 25.12 -19.62 -10.10
N GLU A 61 26.24 -19.00 -10.45
CA GLU A 61 27.01 -18.08 -9.59
C GLU A 61 26.20 -16.86 -9.09
N ASP A 62 25.11 -16.53 -9.77
CA ASP A 62 24.21 -15.42 -9.50
C ASP A 62 22.95 -15.85 -8.70
N ILE A 63 22.74 -17.14 -8.47
CA ILE A 63 21.65 -17.65 -7.62
C ILE A 63 21.99 -17.33 -6.16
N ARG A 64 21.01 -16.77 -5.44
CA ARG A 64 21.18 -16.37 -4.03
C ARG A 64 19.97 -16.77 -3.21
N SER A 65 20.21 -17.47 -2.11
CA SER A 65 19.21 -17.61 -1.05
C SER A 65 19.00 -16.28 -0.33
N SER A 66 17.79 -16.03 0.17
CA SER A 66 17.52 -14.82 0.96
C SER A 66 18.41 -14.72 2.20
N ALA A 67 18.98 -13.53 2.46
CA ALA A 67 19.66 -13.21 3.70
C ALA A 67 18.66 -12.90 4.84
N VAL A 68 17.40 -12.64 4.51
CA VAL A 68 16.32 -12.36 5.47
C VAL A 68 15.26 -13.46 5.49
N ILE A 69 14.76 -13.78 6.69
CA ILE A 69 13.62 -14.67 6.91
C ILE A 69 12.48 -13.81 7.47
N ILE A 70 11.28 -14.02 6.95
CA ILE A 70 10.05 -13.35 7.38
C ILE A 70 9.13 -14.42 7.94
N ARG A 71 8.62 -14.21 9.15
CA ARG A 71 7.60 -15.06 9.77
C ARG A 71 6.45 -14.21 10.28
N THR A 72 5.26 -14.77 10.20
CA THR A 72 4.05 -14.23 10.80
C THR A 72 3.50 -15.25 11.78
N SER A 73 3.09 -14.81 12.96
CA SER A 73 2.56 -15.66 14.02
C SER A 73 1.49 -14.91 14.84
N ASP A 74 0.88 -15.61 15.79
CA ASP A 74 0.03 -15.02 16.84
C ASP A 74 -1.12 -14.17 16.29
N ILE A 75 -1.71 -14.62 15.19
CA ILE A 75 -2.81 -13.92 14.52
C ILE A 75 -4.05 -13.99 15.42
N LYS A 76 -4.53 -12.84 15.87
CA LYS A 76 -5.78 -12.70 16.64
C LYS A 76 -6.73 -11.83 15.84
N LEU A 77 -7.82 -12.44 15.36
CA LEU A 77 -8.80 -11.76 14.53
C LEU A 77 -9.47 -10.63 15.30
N GLY A 78 -9.65 -9.49 14.61
CA GLY A 78 -10.44 -8.38 15.09
C GLY A 78 -11.94 -8.68 15.05
N PRO A 79 -12.78 -7.73 15.49
CA PRO A 79 -14.23 -7.85 15.42
C PRO A 79 -14.70 -8.12 14.00
N THR A 80 -15.78 -8.90 13.86
CA THR A 80 -16.39 -9.17 12.55
C THR A 80 -16.64 -7.87 11.80
N TRP A 81 -16.11 -7.78 10.59
CA TRP A 81 -16.26 -6.61 9.74
C TRP A 81 -17.07 -6.96 8.50
N GLN A 82 -18.04 -6.09 8.20
CA GLN A 82 -18.84 -6.17 6.99
C GLN A 82 -18.53 -4.97 6.10
N PRO A 83 -18.58 -5.14 4.77
CA PRO A 83 -18.31 -4.05 3.87
C PRO A 83 -19.48 -3.06 3.95
N PRO A 84 -19.24 -1.76 3.79
CA PRO A 84 -20.35 -0.83 3.65
C PRO A 84 -21.14 -1.18 2.38
N ARG A 85 -22.46 -0.95 2.40
CA ARG A 85 -23.26 -0.97 1.18
C ARG A 85 -22.70 0.10 0.25
N VAL A 86 -22.22 -0.31 -0.92
CA VAL A 86 -21.63 0.60 -1.89
C VAL A 86 -22.75 1.21 -2.72
N ASN A 87 -23.03 2.49 -2.52
CA ASN A 87 -23.78 3.28 -3.48
C ASN A 87 -22.84 3.55 -4.68
N PRO A 88 -23.17 3.15 -5.92
CA PRO A 88 -22.32 3.41 -7.09
C PRO A 88 -21.92 4.89 -7.23
N ASN A 89 -22.81 5.79 -6.81
CA ASN A 89 -22.63 7.24 -6.89
C ASN A 89 -21.80 7.82 -5.72
N SER A 90 -21.57 7.08 -4.63
CA SER A 90 -20.75 7.59 -3.50
C SER A 90 -19.26 7.62 -3.84
N ASN A 91 -18.49 8.50 -3.22
CA ASN A 91 -17.04 8.57 -3.41
C ASN A 91 -16.35 7.25 -3.05
N SER A 92 -16.79 6.63 -1.94
CA SER A 92 -16.31 5.34 -1.47
C SER A 92 -16.44 4.18 -2.48
N SER A 93 -17.28 4.31 -3.52
CA SER A 93 -17.42 3.30 -4.56
C SER A 93 -16.12 2.99 -5.29
N TYR A 94 -15.23 3.98 -5.46
CA TYR A 94 -13.95 3.77 -6.12
C TYR A 94 -13.04 2.79 -5.37
N VAL A 95 -13.08 2.84 -4.03
CA VAL A 95 -12.29 1.95 -3.18
C VAL A 95 -12.96 0.58 -3.08
N TRP A 96 -14.28 0.57 -2.88
CA TRP A 96 -15.05 -0.66 -2.62
C TRP A 96 -15.56 -1.40 -3.86
N PHE A 97 -15.37 -0.90 -5.08
CA PHE A 97 -15.93 -1.50 -6.31
C PHE A 97 -15.64 -3.00 -6.48
N PHE A 98 -14.49 -3.47 -5.99
CA PHE A 98 -14.14 -4.90 -6.06
C PHE A 98 -14.95 -5.76 -5.08
N ALA A 99 -15.42 -5.17 -3.98
CA ALA A 99 -16.18 -5.81 -2.91
C ALA A 99 -17.67 -5.44 -2.93
N SER A 100 -18.12 -4.62 -3.89
CA SER A 100 -19.54 -4.27 -4.04
C SER A 100 -20.35 -5.44 -4.58
N LYS A 101 -21.62 -5.53 -4.19
CA LYS A 101 -22.59 -6.43 -4.85
C LYS A 101 -22.72 -6.01 -6.32
N SER A 102 -22.58 -6.95 -7.25
CA SER A 102 -23.08 -6.78 -8.63
C SER A 102 -24.49 -7.35 -8.75
N ALA A 103 -25.09 -7.20 -9.94
CA ALA A 103 -26.34 -7.87 -10.29
C ALA A 103 -26.29 -9.39 -9.98
N ASP A 104 -25.11 -10.01 -10.13
CA ASP A 104 -24.86 -11.44 -9.91
C ASP A 104 -24.58 -11.84 -8.43
N GLY A 105 -24.79 -10.94 -7.47
CA GLY A 105 -24.64 -11.23 -6.03
C GLY A 105 -23.38 -10.63 -5.37
N VAL A 106 -23.02 -11.14 -4.17
CA VAL A 106 -21.87 -10.65 -3.40
C VAL A 106 -20.58 -11.16 -4.04
N ARG A 107 -19.70 -10.25 -4.48
CA ARG A 107 -18.41 -10.56 -5.13
C ARG A 107 -17.34 -11.11 -4.18
N TRP A 108 -17.66 -11.32 -2.90
CA TRP A 108 -16.74 -11.82 -1.90
C TRP A 108 -17.49 -12.51 -0.74
N LYS A 109 -16.78 -13.31 0.06
CA LYS A 109 -17.31 -14.00 1.25
C LYS A 109 -16.57 -13.52 2.50
N SER A 110 -17.20 -13.55 3.67
CA SER A 110 -16.62 -13.08 4.96
C SER A 110 -15.19 -13.57 5.22
N GLU A 111 -14.86 -14.77 4.75
CA GLU A 111 -13.55 -15.40 4.93
C GLU A 111 -12.45 -14.73 4.08
N ALA A 112 -12.82 -13.96 3.06
CA ALA A 112 -11.90 -13.29 2.14
C ALA A 112 -11.37 -11.95 2.66
N VAL A 113 -11.68 -11.58 3.90
CA VAL A 113 -11.18 -10.38 4.55
C VAL A 113 -10.54 -10.68 5.90
N ILE A 114 -9.42 -10.03 6.18
CA ILE A 114 -8.89 -9.87 7.53
C ILE A 114 -9.50 -8.58 8.11
N PRO A 115 -10.33 -8.67 9.16
CA PRO A 115 -11.01 -7.50 9.72
C PRO A 115 -10.04 -6.46 10.30
N PRO A 116 -10.41 -5.16 10.29
CA PRO A 116 -9.74 -4.15 11.12
C PRO A 116 -9.69 -4.58 12.58
N GLY A 117 -8.63 -4.17 13.29
CA GLY A 117 -8.34 -4.60 14.66
C GLY A 117 -7.69 -5.97 14.78
N THR A 118 -7.57 -6.73 13.68
CA THR A 118 -6.78 -7.97 13.68
C THR A 118 -5.33 -7.66 14.01
N THR A 119 -4.77 -8.39 14.99
CA THR A 119 -3.38 -8.28 15.38
C THR A 119 -2.58 -9.50 14.95
N PHE A 120 -1.29 -9.31 14.71
CA PHE A 120 -0.35 -10.38 14.42
C PHE A 120 1.08 -9.96 14.75
N THR A 121 1.95 -10.95 14.91
CA THR A 121 3.37 -10.75 15.12
C THR A 121 4.12 -10.93 13.81
N LEU A 122 5.00 -9.97 13.49
CA LEU A 122 5.94 -10.06 12.38
C LEU A 122 7.35 -10.23 12.93
N GLN A 123 8.03 -11.29 12.50
CA GLN A 123 9.44 -11.50 12.79
C GLN A 123 10.28 -11.33 11.52
N ILE A 124 11.30 -10.50 11.61
CA ILE A 124 12.33 -10.33 10.58
C ILE A 124 13.65 -10.84 11.15
N ALA A 125 14.16 -11.94 10.60
CA ALA A 125 15.44 -12.49 11.01
C ALA A 125 16.51 -12.30 9.93
N ARG A 126 17.67 -11.74 10.31
CA ARG A 126 18.87 -11.69 9.47
C ARG A 126 19.62 -13.01 9.60
N ARG A 127 19.42 -13.91 8.62
CA ARG A 127 20.07 -15.22 8.54
C ARG A 127 21.56 -15.08 8.23
N ARG A 128 21.91 -14.11 7.40
CA ARG A 128 23.29 -13.73 7.08
C ARG A 128 23.48 -12.27 7.41
N GLU A 129 24.70 -11.90 7.77
CA GLU A 129 25.07 -10.51 7.99
C GLU A 129 25.13 -9.75 6.67
N PHE A 130 24.60 -8.53 6.67
CA PHE A 130 24.74 -7.56 5.60
C PHE A 130 24.56 -6.17 6.20
N VAL A 131 25.26 -5.20 5.63
CA VAL A 131 25.11 -3.78 5.99
C VAL A 131 24.38 -3.10 4.84
N SER A 132 23.16 -2.64 5.11
CA SER A 132 22.36 -1.91 4.13
C SER A 132 21.46 -0.91 4.83
N PRO A 133 21.87 0.38 4.93
CA PRO A 133 21.00 1.44 5.45
C PRO A 133 19.67 1.50 4.69
N LEU A 134 19.71 1.19 3.39
CA LEU A 134 18.54 1.17 2.54
C LEU A 134 17.52 0.08 2.93
N PHE A 135 17.98 -1.10 3.36
CA PHE A 135 17.09 -2.11 3.93
C PHE A 135 16.42 -1.61 5.20
N ASP A 136 17.17 -0.94 6.06
CA ASP A 136 16.64 -0.41 7.32
C ASP A 136 15.64 0.72 7.09
N TYR A 137 15.88 1.59 6.10
CA TYR A 137 14.90 2.57 5.64
C TYR A 137 13.66 1.91 5.02
N ALA A 138 13.84 0.88 4.18
CA ALA A 138 12.72 0.15 3.59
C ALA A 138 11.85 -0.53 4.65
N LEU A 139 12.48 -1.11 5.68
CA LEU A 139 11.78 -1.70 6.81
C LEU A 139 11.07 -0.62 7.64
N ALA A 140 11.73 0.50 7.93
CA ALA A 140 11.10 1.62 8.65
C ALA A 140 9.88 2.18 7.90
N CYS A 141 10.01 2.46 6.59
CA CYS A 141 8.90 2.93 5.77
C CYS A 141 7.78 1.89 5.68
N PHE A 142 8.10 0.60 5.58
CA PHE A 142 7.08 -0.46 5.61
C PHE A 142 6.36 -0.52 6.96
N LEU A 143 7.06 -0.40 8.08
CA LEU A 143 6.43 -0.49 9.40
C LEU A 143 5.58 0.76 9.73
N SER A 144 5.96 1.94 9.22
CA SER A 144 5.26 3.20 9.51
C SER A 144 4.20 3.60 8.47
N LEU A 145 4.38 3.21 7.20
CA LEU A 145 3.54 3.61 6.07
C LEU A 145 3.16 2.41 5.17
N GLY A 146 3.35 1.19 5.64
CA GLY A 146 3.05 0.00 4.86
C GLY A 146 1.58 -0.38 4.84
N GLY A 147 1.34 -1.46 4.10
CA GLY A 147 0.09 -2.17 4.04
C GLY A 147 0.26 -3.39 3.14
N ILE A 148 -0.66 -4.33 3.20
CA ILE A 148 -0.64 -5.53 2.35
C ILE A 148 -2.01 -5.79 1.73
N GLY A 149 -2.03 -6.57 0.65
CA GLY A 149 -3.27 -7.03 0.02
C GLY A 149 -3.78 -6.16 -1.12
N LEU A 150 -5.00 -6.48 -1.54
CA LEU A 150 -5.70 -5.81 -2.62
C LEU A 150 -6.06 -4.37 -2.21
N ARG A 151 -5.95 -3.45 -3.18
CA ARG A 151 -6.19 -2.01 -2.99
C ARG A 151 -5.30 -1.37 -1.92
N VAL A 152 -4.10 -1.93 -1.69
CA VAL A 152 -3.11 -1.30 -0.82
C VAL A 152 -2.83 0.14 -1.22
N THR A 153 -2.75 0.47 -2.52
CA THR A 153 -2.57 1.87 -3.01
C THR A 153 -3.75 2.81 -2.71
N ARG A 154 -4.88 2.29 -2.22
CA ARG A 154 -6.12 3.01 -1.91
C ARG A 154 -6.51 2.87 -0.44
N GLY A 155 -5.52 2.66 0.43
CA GLY A 155 -5.69 2.70 1.89
C GLY A 155 -6.20 1.41 2.54
N LEU A 156 -6.45 0.34 1.78
CA LEU A 156 -6.83 -0.95 2.36
C LEU A 156 -5.61 -1.76 2.82
N GLY A 157 -5.82 -2.62 3.82
CA GLY A 157 -4.78 -3.41 4.46
C GLY A 157 -3.64 -2.61 5.09
N ALA A 158 -3.90 -1.35 5.45
CA ALA A 158 -2.99 -0.52 6.22
C ALA A 158 -2.96 -1.02 7.67
N PHE A 159 -1.80 -0.93 8.31
CA PHE A 159 -1.60 -1.37 9.68
C PHE A 159 -0.85 -0.32 10.48
N HIS A 160 -0.96 -0.42 11.80
CA HIS A 160 -0.10 0.24 12.77
C HIS A 160 0.91 -0.76 13.32
N CYS A 161 2.15 -0.30 13.54
CA CYS A 161 3.22 -1.05 14.20
C CYS A 161 3.52 -0.39 15.55
N ALA A 162 3.37 -1.12 16.65
CA ALA A 162 3.55 -0.57 18.00
C ALA A 162 4.98 -0.09 18.25
N GLU A 163 5.97 -0.81 17.74
CA GLU A 163 7.39 -0.49 17.90
C GLU A 163 7.87 0.59 16.93
N ARG A 164 7.09 0.92 15.90
CA ARG A 164 7.39 1.93 14.87
C ARG A 164 6.14 2.72 14.49
N PRO A 165 5.55 3.48 15.44
CA PRO A 165 4.41 4.33 15.14
C PRO A 165 4.76 5.34 14.03
N PHE A 166 3.76 5.76 13.28
CA PHE A 166 3.97 6.75 12.24
C PHE A 166 4.33 8.11 12.85
N ASP A 167 5.46 8.65 12.42
CA ASP A 167 5.85 10.04 12.67
C ASP A 167 6.30 10.70 11.37
N LEU A 168 5.60 11.75 10.98
CA LEU A 168 5.86 12.48 9.75
C LEU A 168 7.20 13.22 9.81
N GLN A 169 7.63 13.70 10.98
CA GLN A 169 8.90 14.43 11.11
C GLN A 169 10.09 13.51 10.87
N THR A 170 10.03 12.27 11.39
CA THR A 170 11.06 11.26 11.15
C THR A 170 11.01 10.70 9.72
N MET A 171 9.82 10.49 9.14
CA MET A 171 9.70 9.85 7.83
C MET A 171 9.96 10.80 6.65
N ARG A 172 9.61 12.08 6.77
CA ARG A 172 9.70 13.04 5.66
C ARG A 172 11.13 13.20 5.12
N PRO A 173 12.20 13.32 5.93
CA PRO A 173 13.56 13.40 5.41
C PRO A 173 13.98 12.17 4.60
N VAL A 174 13.66 10.97 5.08
CA VAL A 174 13.99 9.69 4.40
C VAL A 174 13.29 9.62 3.04
N LEU A 175 12.00 9.96 3.01
CA LEU A 175 11.19 9.94 1.80
C LEU A 175 11.65 11.01 0.79
N ASN A 176 11.88 12.24 1.25
CA ASN A 176 12.33 13.34 0.40
C ASN A 176 13.71 13.05 -0.22
N ALA A 177 14.65 12.50 0.55
CA ALA A 177 15.96 12.11 0.05
C ALA A 177 15.87 11.05 -1.08
N ALA A 178 14.82 10.23 -1.06
CA ALA A 178 14.53 9.25 -2.08
C ALA A 178 13.60 9.78 -3.19
N ASP A 179 13.33 11.08 -3.27
CA ASP A 179 12.45 11.72 -4.26
C ASP A 179 10.96 11.31 -4.14
N PHE A 180 10.50 10.90 -2.96
CA PHE A 180 9.06 10.80 -2.71
C PHE A 180 8.48 12.19 -2.50
N ALA A 181 7.21 12.36 -2.86
CA ALA A 181 6.41 13.46 -2.34
C ALA A 181 5.46 12.94 -1.26
N ILE A 182 5.25 13.70 -0.20
CA ILE A 182 4.39 13.33 0.92
C ILE A 182 3.60 14.53 1.45
N GLU A 183 2.33 14.28 1.74
CA GLU A 183 1.39 15.26 2.27
C GLU A 183 0.58 14.64 3.43
N ASP A 184 0.36 15.44 4.48
CA ASP A 184 -0.60 15.11 5.54
C ASP A 184 -1.95 15.71 5.17
N CYS A 185 -2.91 14.87 4.81
CA CYS A 185 -4.26 15.32 4.52
C CYS A 185 -5.08 15.56 5.79
N GLY A 186 -4.54 15.26 6.98
CA GLY A 186 -5.17 15.52 8.27
C GLY A 186 -6.08 14.40 8.77
N MET A 187 -6.72 14.65 9.90
CA MET A 187 -7.59 13.69 10.57
C MET A 187 -8.82 13.36 9.73
N THR A 188 -9.22 12.09 9.74
CA THR A 188 -10.42 11.57 9.07
C THR A 188 -11.43 10.98 10.05
N GLY A 189 -11.03 10.68 11.28
CA GLY A 189 -11.96 10.22 12.32
C GLY A 189 -12.20 8.71 12.29
N SER A 190 -12.80 8.19 11.21
CA SER A 190 -13.25 6.80 11.09
C SER A 190 -12.87 6.17 9.75
N LEU A 191 -12.84 4.83 9.68
CA LEU A 191 -12.58 4.09 8.44
C LEU A 191 -13.48 4.53 7.29
N ASN A 192 -14.78 4.71 7.54
CA ASN A 192 -15.74 5.12 6.50
C ASN A 192 -15.42 6.51 5.96
N ALA A 193 -15.12 7.47 6.83
CA ALA A 193 -14.73 8.81 6.44
C ALA A 193 -13.37 8.83 5.71
N THR A 194 -12.41 8.02 6.15
CA THR A 194 -11.12 7.85 5.45
C THR A 194 -11.33 7.34 4.03
N VAL A 195 -12.14 6.29 3.86
CA VAL A 195 -12.38 5.68 2.55
C VAL A 195 -13.17 6.60 1.63
N ASP A 196 -14.17 7.32 2.17
CA ASP A 196 -14.90 8.32 1.40
C ASP A 196 -13.99 9.43 0.91
N ARG A 197 -13.11 9.93 1.77
CA ARG A 197 -12.12 10.95 1.42
C ARG A 197 -11.12 10.49 0.37
N ILE A 198 -10.59 9.27 0.50
CA ILE A 198 -9.73 8.66 -0.53
C ILE A 198 -10.48 8.58 -1.87
N GLY A 199 -11.73 8.12 -1.85
CA GLY A 199 -12.58 8.07 -3.04
C GLY A 199 -12.77 9.45 -3.68
N SER A 200 -13.02 10.48 -2.86
CA SER A 200 -13.21 11.86 -3.29
C SER A 200 -11.95 12.41 -3.95
N LEU A 201 -10.78 12.24 -3.32
CA LEU A 201 -9.49 12.67 -3.87
C LEU A 201 -9.17 11.99 -5.21
N VAL A 202 -9.42 10.68 -5.32
CA VAL A 202 -9.16 9.97 -6.58
C VAL A 202 -10.10 10.44 -7.69
N LYS A 203 -11.40 10.58 -7.41
CA LYS A 203 -12.39 11.02 -8.40
C LYS A 203 -12.17 12.47 -8.82
N GLY A 204 -11.96 13.38 -7.85
CA GLY A 204 -11.76 14.80 -8.08
C GLY A 204 -10.49 15.07 -8.87
N THR A 205 -9.35 14.47 -8.49
CA THR A 205 -8.10 14.58 -9.24
C THR A 205 -8.23 14.04 -10.66
N ARG A 206 -8.84 12.87 -10.85
CA ARG A 206 -9.04 12.32 -12.21
C ARG A 206 -9.88 13.25 -13.08
N LYS A 207 -10.99 13.78 -12.53
CA LYS A 207 -11.85 14.74 -13.24
C LYS A 207 -11.10 16.01 -13.60
N GLN A 208 -10.39 16.62 -12.65
CA GLN A 208 -9.64 17.85 -12.88
C GLN A 208 -8.53 17.68 -13.92
N LYS A 209 -7.85 16.53 -13.91
CA LYS A 209 -6.73 16.22 -14.81
C LYS A 209 -7.17 15.60 -16.14
N GLY A 210 -8.47 15.37 -16.35
CA GLY A 210 -8.99 14.70 -17.54
C GLY A 210 -8.53 13.24 -17.69
N TRP A 211 -8.19 12.56 -16.60
CA TRP A 211 -7.73 11.17 -16.63
C TRP A 211 -8.91 10.20 -16.72
N THR A 212 -9.09 9.59 -17.89
CA THR A 212 -10.13 8.60 -18.15
C THR A 212 -9.75 7.21 -17.65
N ASN A 213 -10.76 6.40 -17.34
CA ASN A 213 -10.63 4.99 -16.96
C ASN A 213 -11.76 4.18 -17.58
N ASP A 214 -11.94 4.37 -18.88
CA ASP A 214 -12.97 3.67 -19.63
C ASP A 214 -12.39 2.41 -20.28
N LEU A 215 -12.45 1.33 -19.50
CA LEU A 215 -12.00 0.02 -19.98
C LEU A 215 -12.94 -0.57 -21.05
N LYS A 216 -14.18 -0.10 -21.17
CA LYS A 216 -15.15 -0.64 -22.15
C LYS A 216 -14.86 -0.12 -23.55
N HIS A 217 -14.42 1.14 -23.65
CA HIS A 217 -14.09 1.76 -24.93
C HIS A 217 -12.58 1.78 -25.23
N GLY A 218 -11.74 1.27 -24.32
CA GLY A 218 -10.28 1.25 -24.47
C GLY A 218 -9.62 2.61 -24.18
N ASP A 219 -10.41 3.58 -23.71
CA ASP A 219 -9.96 4.94 -23.39
C ASP A 219 -9.55 5.04 -21.92
N GLU A 220 -8.35 4.55 -21.61
CA GLU A 220 -7.71 4.76 -20.31
C GLU A 220 -6.48 5.66 -20.45
N THR A 221 -6.43 6.72 -19.64
CA THR A 221 -5.30 7.64 -19.65
C THR A 221 -4.19 7.15 -18.70
N PRO A 222 -2.98 6.81 -19.19
CA PRO A 222 -1.84 6.51 -18.34
C PRO A 222 -1.56 7.66 -17.35
N SER A 223 -1.45 7.34 -16.07
CA SER A 223 -1.31 8.33 -15.01
C SER A 223 -0.59 7.77 -13.79
N PRO A 224 -0.11 8.63 -12.87
CA PRO A 224 0.43 8.20 -11.58
C PRO A 224 -0.59 7.45 -10.72
N MET A 225 -1.89 7.50 -11.05
CA MET A 225 -2.94 6.71 -10.39
C MET A 225 -3.01 5.25 -10.90
N GLY A 226 -2.16 4.86 -11.85
CA GLY A 226 -2.09 3.52 -12.45
C GLY A 226 -3.09 3.33 -13.60
N THR A 227 -2.96 2.18 -14.27
CA THR A 227 -3.82 1.75 -15.40
C THR A 227 -4.13 0.24 -15.32
N SER A 228 -5.28 -0.17 -15.83
CA SER A 228 -5.70 -1.58 -15.91
C SER A 228 -5.46 -2.19 -17.30
N LEU A 229 -5.45 -1.42 -18.39
CA LEU A 229 -5.17 -1.90 -19.76
C LEU A 229 -3.76 -2.48 -19.88
N LYS A 230 -2.74 -1.68 -19.53
CA LYS A 230 -1.36 -2.14 -19.34
C LYS A 230 -1.11 -2.21 -17.85
N ARG A 231 -1.57 -3.30 -17.21
CA ARG A 231 -1.63 -3.45 -15.75
C ARG A 231 -0.44 -2.80 -15.05
N GLN A 232 -0.70 -1.66 -14.42
CA GLN A 232 0.30 -0.84 -13.76
C GLN A 232 -0.23 -0.34 -12.42
N THR A 233 0.58 -0.54 -11.38
CA THR A 233 0.26 -0.06 -10.04
C THR A 233 0.43 1.46 -9.96
N SER A 234 -0.44 2.10 -9.16
CA SER A 234 -0.37 3.53 -8.82
C SER A 234 0.97 3.89 -8.15
N ALA A 235 1.56 5.02 -8.52
CA ALA A 235 2.64 5.67 -7.77
C ALA A 235 2.09 6.44 -6.55
N ILE A 236 0.82 6.84 -6.60
CA ILE A 236 0.15 7.54 -5.49
C ILE A 236 -0.45 6.51 -4.53
N TYR A 237 -0.08 6.61 -3.25
CA TYR A 237 -0.51 5.73 -2.17
C TYR A 237 -1.23 6.52 -1.09
N PHE A 238 -2.45 6.11 -0.80
CA PHE A 238 -3.22 6.59 0.34
C PHE A 238 -2.93 5.70 1.56
N ARG A 239 -2.61 6.31 2.69
CA ARG A 239 -2.18 5.64 3.92
C ARG A 239 -2.94 6.17 5.14
N PRO A 240 -3.98 5.45 5.55
CA PRO A 240 -4.52 5.59 6.89
C PRO A 240 -3.44 5.22 7.89
N VAL A 241 -3.15 6.12 8.82
CA VAL A 241 -2.24 5.91 9.95
C VAL A 241 -3.00 6.17 11.24
N GLU A 242 -2.59 5.49 12.30
CA GLU A 242 -3.12 5.72 13.64
C GLU A 242 -2.58 7.06 14.19
N ALA A 243 -3.47 7.83 14.79
CA ALA A 243 -3.10 9.05 15.50
C ALA A 243 -4.11 9.32 16.63
N GLY A 244 -3.71 9.04 17.87
CA GLY A 244 -4.49 9.37 19.08
C GLY A 244 -5.82 8.61 19.17
N GLY A 245 -5.85 7.33 18.79
CA GLY A 245 -7.05 6.50 18.76
C GLY A 245 -7.98 6.77 17.57
N SER A 246 -7.53 7.57 16.60
CA SER A 246 -8.28 7.90 15.39
C SER A 246 -7.43 7.69 14.13
N LEU A 247 -8.02 7.89 12.95
CA LEU A 247 -7.34 7.74 11.67
C LEU A 247 -6.97 9.10 11.09
N ARG A 248 -5.71 9.24 10.70
CA ARG A 248 -5.18 10.32 9.88
C ARG A 248 -4.88 9.80 8.48
N LEU A 249 -5.08 10.61 7.46
CA LEU A 249 -4.74 10.23 6.08
C LEU A 249 -3.44 10.88 5.65
N ILE A 250 -2.44 10.05 5.41
CA ILE A 250 -1.20 10.44 4.74
C ILE A 250 -1.29 10.01 3.27
N VAL A 251 -0.81 10.87 2.38
CA VAL A 251 -0.69 10.51 0.96
C VAL A 251 0.76 10.71 0.53
N PHE A 252 1.31 9.73 -0.18
CA PHE A 252 2.62 9.87 -0.77
C PHE A 252 2.61 9.43 -2.23
N GLU A 253 3.50 10.01 -3.03
CA GLU A 253 3.75 9.66 -4.41
C GLU A 253 5.19 9.18 -4.54
N ALA A 254 5.34 7.92 -4.96
CA ALA A 254 6.63 7.29 -5.13
C ALA A 254 7.32 7.75 -6.44
N PRO A 255 8.66 7.73 -6.52
CA PRO A 255 9.41 8.17 -7.69
C PRO A 255 8.99 7.42 -8.95
N HIS A 256 8.51 8.15 -9.95
CA HIS A 256 7.88 7.59 -11.15
C HIS A 256 8.82 6.69 -11.95
N ASP A 257 10.07 7.09 -12.09
CA ASP A 257 11.11 6.32 -12.80
C ASP A 257 11.36 4.94 -12.18
N ARG A 258 11.17 4.80 -10.87
CA ARG A 258 11.39 3.55 -10.11
C ARG A 258 10.16 2.65 -10.03
N VAL A 259 8.96 3.22 -10.04
CA VAL A 259 7.71 2.45 -9.81
C VAL A 259 6.74 2.42 -10.99
N LEU A 260 6.93 3.28 -12.00
CA LEU A 260 6.07 3.36 -13.17
C LEU A 260 6.81 2.96 -14.46
N GLY A 261 6.09 2.28 -15.34
CA GLY A 261 6.46 2.13 -16.75
C GLY A 261 6.45 3.50 -17.46
N SER A 262 7.28 3.63 -18.50
CA SER A 262 7.55 4.90 -19.20
C SER A 262 6.30 5.67 -19.62
N GLU A 263 5.27 4.97 -20.11
CA GLU A 263 4.01 5.57 -20.61
C GLU A 263 3.20 6.30 -19.53
N SER A 264 3.31 5.89 -18.26
CA SER A 264 2.61 6.57 -17.15
C SER A 264 3.49 7.52 -16.36
N ARG A 265 4.78 7.66 -16.72
CA ARG A 265 5.67 8.63 -16.06
C ARG A 265 5.21 10.03 -16.42
N ARG A 266 5.01 10.87 -15.41
CA ARG A 266 4.76 12.30 -15.57
C ARG A 266 5.98 13.07 -15.06
N LEU A 267 6.27 14.18 -15.72
CA LEU A 267 7.35 15.09 -15.35
C LEU A 267 7.08 15.82 -14.02
N THR A 268 5.81 15.92 -13.63
CA THR A 268 5.39 16.68 -12.44
C THR A 268 4.64 15.77 -11.47
N LYS A 269 4.92 15.96 -10.17
CA LYS A 269 4.24 15.26 -9.07
C LYS A 269 2.87 15.87 -8.79
N THR A 270 1.95 15.03 -8.35
CA THR A 270 0.60 15.38 -7.93
C THR A 270 0.53 15.69 -6.42
N VAL A 271 1.38 15.02 -5.62
CA VAL A 271 1.41 15.09 -4.16
C VAL A 271 2.59 15.96 -3.69
N GLY A 272 2.49 16.50 -2.48
CA GLY A 272 3.61 17.19 -1.79
C GLY A 272 4.04 18.52 -2.39
N GLN A 273 3.28 19.04 -3.35
CA GLN A 273 3.39 20.41 -3.83
C GLN A 273 2.56 21.35 -2.96
N VAL A 274 2.91 22.65 -2.95
CA VAL A 274 2.16 23.67 -2.23
C VAL A 274 1.72 24.74 -3.24
N PRO A 275 0.41 24.81 -3.58
CA PRO A 275 -0.66 23.91 -3.16
C PRO A 275 -0.56 22.51 -3.77
N SER A 276 -1.15 21.50 -3.11
CA SER A 276 -1.24 20.14 -3.65
C SER A 276 -2.10 20.11 -4.91
N GLN A 277 -1.77 19.23 -5.85
CA GLN A 277 -2.60 19.00 -7.04
C GLN A 277 -3.62 17.88 -6.85
N LEU A 278 -3.70 17.29 -5.65
CA LEU A 278 -4.81 16.43 -5.27
C LEU A 278 -6.06 17.28 -5.02
N VAL A 279 -7.19 16.83 -5.56
CA VAL A 279 -8.44 17.59 -5.52
C VAL A 279 -9.57 16.66 -5.13
N GLU A 280 -10.33 17.08 -4.11
CA GLU A 280 -11.55 16.38 -3.71
C GLU A 280 -12.64 16.59 -4.76
N ALA A 281 -13.48 15.58 -4.97
CA ALA A 281 -14.69 15.74 -5.76
C ALA A 281 -15.64 16.72 -5.05
N PRO A 282 -16.41 17.53 -5.79
CA PRO A 282 -17.45 18.37 -5.20
C PRO A 282 -18.38 17.50 -4.35
N ARG A 283 -18.75 17.99 -3.16
CA ARG A 283 -19.80 17.34 -2.37
C ARG A 283 -21.10 17.47 -3.17
N VAL A 284 -21.71 16.33 -3.47
CA VAL A 284 -23.04 16.24 -4.09
C VAL A 284 -24.09 16.35 -3.01
#